data_AF-A0A849Q7R1-F1
#
_entry.id   AF-A0A849Q7R1-F1
#
_cell.length_a   1.000
_cell.length_b   1.000
_cell.length_c   1.000
_cell.angle_alpha   90.00
_cell.angle_beta   90.00
_cell.angle_gamma   90.00
#
_symmetry.space_group_name_H-M   'P 1'
#
loop_
_entity.id
_entity.type
_entity.pdbx_description
1 polymer ?
#
loop_
_entity_poly.entity_id
_entity_poly.type
_entity_poly.pdbx_seq_one_letter_code
_entity_poly.pdbx_strand_id
1 'polypeptide(L)'
;MGSIEVLSLKARDHMDLMNDMGVVPTHFIEGLTDKQAYVLTVAYEAGLFDVPTRVKMEKVADAIGLSRSTFGEHLRKGEGELMKNLYPFLKLRCCREGDPFCGCGTKVK
;
A
#
# COMPACT_ATOMS: atom_id res chain seq x y z
N MET A 1 -20.00 -8.01 36.27
CA MET A 1 -18.92 -8.32 35.30
C MET A 1 -19.42 -7.86 33.94
N GLY A 2 -18.87 -6.77 33.40
CA GLY A 2 -19.37 -6.18 32.16
C GLY A 2 -19.05 -7.05 30.95
N SER A 3 -20.05 -7.31 30.12
CA SER A 3 -19.89 -7.92 28.82
C SER A 3 -19.12 -6.96 27.91
N ILE A 4 -17.96 -7.38 27.42
CA ILE A 4 -17.34 -6.72 26.28
C ILE A 4 -17.99 -7.33 25.04
N GLU A 5 -18.89 -6.58 24.42
CA GLU A 5 -19.34 -6.88 23.06
C GLU A 5 -18.20 -6.56 22.12
N VAL A 6 -17.56 -7.60 21.58
CA VAL A 6 -16.63 -7.45 20.46
C VAL A 6 -17.47 -7.11 19.24
N LEU A 7 -17.68 -5.82 19.02
CA LEU A 7 -18.22 -5.32 17.77
C LEU A 7 -17.20 -5.67 16.69
N SER A 8 -17.59 -6.61 15.82
CA SER A 8 -16.83 -6.99 14.64
C SER A 8 -16.69 -5.76 13.74
N LEU A 9 -15.62 -5.01 13.93
CA LEU A 9 -15.19 -4.00 12.98
C LEU A 9 -14.69 -4.77 11.76
N LYS A 10 -15.50 -4.80 10.70
CA LYS A 10 -15.03 -5.33 9.42
C LYS A 10 -13.88 -4.42 9.00
N ALA A 11 -12.78 -5.00 8.52
CA ALA A 11 -11.60 -4.23 8.10
C ALA A 11 -11.90 -3.10 7.08
N ARG A 12 -13.08 -3.13 6.43
CA ARG A 12 -13.62 -2.04 5.59
C ARG A 12 -14.04 -0.81 6.42
N ASP A 13 -14.80 -1.01 7.49
CA ASP A 13 -15.36 0.06 8.31
C ASP A 13 -14.26 0.90 8.99
N HIS A 14 -13.13 0.28 9.33
CA HIS A 14 -11.95 0.97 9.88
C HIS A 14 -11.20 1.80 8.82
N MET A 15 -11.15 1.32 7.58
CA MET A 15 -10.43 2.00 6.50
C MET A 15 -11.18 3.24 6.02
N ASP A 16 -12.51 3.18 5.99
CA ASP A 16 -13.36 4.33 5.66
C ASP A 16 -13.30 5.39 6.78
N LEU A 17 -13.28 4.97 8.05
CA LEU A 17 -13.10 5.87 9.20
C LEU A 17 -11.71 6.57 9.20
N MET A 18 -10.67 5.88 8.76
CA MET A 18 -9.31 6.44 8.64
C MET A 18 -9.24 7.54 7.56
N ASN A 19 -9.93 7.36 6.43
CA ASN A 19 -10.01 8.36 5.37
C ASN A 19 -10.80 9.60 5.81
N ASP A 20 -11.93 9.42 6.50
CA ASP A 20 -12.79 10.54 6.94
C ASP A 20 -12.16 11.38 8.06
N MET A 21 -11.32 10.78 8.92
CA MET A 21 -10.60 11.53 9.96
C MET A 21 -9.35 12.27 9.46
N GLY A 22 -8.97 12.12 8.17
CA GLY A 22 -7.71 12.68 7.67
C GLY A 22 -6.47 12.09 8.36
N VAL A 23 -6.64 10.95 9.05
CA VAL A 23 -5.54 10.21 9.66
C VAL A 23 -4.93 9.43 8.52
N VAL A 24 -3.92 9.99 7.87
CA VAL A 24 -2.99 9.18 7.07
C VAL A 24 -2.53 8.08 8.00
N PRO A 25 -2.80 6.79 7.72
CA PRO A 25 -2.30 5.73 8.56
C PRO A 25 -0.79 5.80 8.42
N THR A 26 -0.13 6.45 9.39
CA THR A 26 1.30 6.75 9.37
C THR A 26 2.11 5.48 9.16
N HIS A 27 1.58 4.36 9.67
CA HIS A 27 2.08 3.00 9.46
C HIS A 27 2.24 2.60 7.98
N PHE A 28 1.44 3.12 7.05
CA PHE A 28 1.60 2.77 5.63
C PHE A 28 2.78 3.48 4.98
N ILE A 29 3.07 4.71 5.41
CA ILE A 29 4.17 5.52 4.88
C ILE A 29 5.44 5.44 5.75
N GLU A 30 5.39 4.69 6.85
CA GLU A 30 6.53 4.50 7.74
C GLU A 30 7.72 3.88 6.98
N GLY A 31 8.91 4.47 7.15
CA GLY A 31 10.12 4.04 6.46
C GLY A 31 10.33 4.62 5.05
N LEU A 32 9.34 5.31 4.47
CA LEU A 32 9.56 6.03 3.21
C LEU A 32 10.46 7.24 3.43
N THR A 33 11.48 7.37 2.61
CA THR A 33 12.26 8.61 2.49
C THR A 33 11.48 9.68 1.73
N ASP A 34 11.80 10.96 1.96
CA ASP A 34 11.19 12.09 1.26
C ASP A 34 11.27 11.94 -0.27
N LYS A 35 12.39 11.41 -0.79
CA LYS A 35 12.57 11.19 -2.23
C LYS A 35 11.65 10.11 -2.77
N GLN A 36 11.44 9.02 -2.03
CA GLN A 36 10.54 7.95 -2.43
C GLN A 36 9.08 8.43 -2.39
N ALA A 37 8.70 9.12 -1.31
CA ALA A 37 7.38 9.72 -1.18
C ALA A 37 7.10 10.70 -2.33
N TYR A 38 8.04 11.62 -2.61
CA TYR A 38 7.92 12.56 -3.72
C TYR A 38 7.77 11.87 -5.08
N VAL A 39 8.59 10.86 -5.38
CA VAL A 39 8.52 10.12 -6.65
C VAL A 39 7.19 9.37 -6.80
N LEU A 40 6.70 8.75 -5.73
CA LEU A 40 5.39 8.07 -5.71
C LEU A 40 4.24 9.06 -5.95
N THR A 41 4.25 10.21 -5.28
CA THR A 41 3.24 11.26 -5.43
C THR A 41 3.22 11.77 -6.87
N VAL A 42 4.37 12.16 -7.41
CA VAL A 42 4.47 12.66 -8.79
C VAL A 42 4.04 11.58 -9.80
N ALA A 43 4.44 10.32 -9.60
CA ALA A 43 4.01 9.21 -10.45
C ALA A 43 2.48 9.07 -10.46
N TYR A 44 1.84 9.16 -9.30
CA TYR A 44 0.40 9.06 -9.15
C TYR A 44 -0.33 10.24 -9.81
N GLU A 45 0.06 11.47 -9.48
CA GLU A 45 -0.55 12.67 -10.03
C GLU A 45 -0.41 12.76 -11.55
N ALA A 46 0.76 12.39 -12.08
CA ALA A 46 1.01 12.38 -13.52
C ALA A 46 0.21 11.29 -14.27
N GLY A 47 -0.40 10.35 -13.56
CA GLY A 47 -1.20 9.27 -14.15
C GLY A 47 -0.37 8.08 -14.65
N LEU A 48 0.77 7.81 -13.99
CA LEU A 48 1.60 6.66 -14.31
C LEU A 48 0.92 5.33 -13.93
N PHE A 49 0.01 5.36 -12.95
CA PHE A 49 -0.72 4.19 -12.45
C PHE A 49 -2.12 4.01 -13.05
N ASP A 50 -2.55 4.88 -13.96
CA ASP A 50 -3.86 4.72 -14.61
C ASP A 50 -3.90 3.50 -15.53
N VAL A 51 -5.10 3.04 -15.83
CA VAL A 51 -5.35 1.98 -16.81
C VAL A 51 -6.36 2.49 -17.86
N PRO A 52 -5.93 2.82 -19.10
CA PRO A 52 -4.56 2.84 -19.60
C PRO A 52 -3.71 3.98 -18.98
N THR A 53 -2.39 3.83 -18.96
CA THR A 53 -1.50 4.85 -18.38
C THR A 53 -1.59 6.16 -19.19
N ARG A 54 -1.78 7.30 -18.50
CA ARG A 54 -1.84 8.61 -19.16
C ARG A 54 -0.46 9.11 -19.59
N VAL A 55 0.60 8.66 -18.91
CA VAL A 55 1.97 9.11 -19.14
C VAL A 55 2.96 7.94 -19.08
N LYS A 56 4.05 8.05 -19.83
CA LYS A 56 5.18 7.10 -19.74
C LYS A 56 6.13 7.52 -18.61
N MET A 57 6.68 6.55 -17.90
CA MET A 57 7.64 6.77 -16.80
C MET A 57 8.80 7.71 -17.16
N GLU A 58 9.34 7.58 -18.37
CA GLU A 58 10.42 8.44 -18.86
C GLU A 58 10.03 9.92 -18.87
N LYS A 59 8.80 10.24 -19.28
CA LYS A 59 8.30 11.62 -19.31
C LYS A 59 8.09 12.19 -17.90
N VAL A 60 7.70 11.35 -16.95
CA VAL A 60 7.58 11.76 -15.54
C VAL A 60 8.97 12.02 -14.95
N ALA A 61 9.94 11.15 -15.23
CA ALA A 61 11.32 11.31 -14.79
C ALA A 61 11.95 12.60 -15.33
N ASP A 62 11.81 12.84 -16.64
CA ASP A 62 12.29 14.06 -17.31
C ASP A 62 11.69 15.32 -16.66
N ALA A 63 10.39 15.30 -16.34
CA ALA A 63 9.67 16.44 -15.77
C ALA A 63 10.19 16.87 -14.39
N ILE A 64 10.81 15.97 -13.63
CA ILE A 64 11.41 16.26 -12.32
C ILE A 64 12.95 16.23 -12.35
N GLY A 65 13.56 16.21 -13.53
CA GLY A 65 15.01 16.29 -13.69
C GLY A 65 15.76 15.03 -13.25
N LEU A 66 15.11 13.86 -13.28
CA LEU A 66 15.73 12.58 -12.95
C LEU A 66 15.92 11.72 -14.21
N SER A 67 16.96 10.89 -14.20
CA SER A 67 17.08 9.83 -15.20
C SER A 67 15.96 8.79 -15.00
N ARG A 68 15.55 8.11 -16.08
CA ARG A 68 14.58 7.02 -16.03
C ARG A 68 14.97 5.93 -15.03
N SER A 69 16.26 5.60 -14.91
CA SER A 69 16.76 4.57 -13.97
C SER A 69 16.66 5.04 -12.52
N THR A 70 17.09 6.27 -12.22
CA THR A 70 16.99 6.86 -10.87
C THR A 70 15.54 6.99 -10.42
N PHE A 71 14.65 7.47 -11.29
CA PHE A 71 13.22 7.54 -11.01
C PHE A 71 12.64 6.15 -10.71
N GLY A 72 12.92 5.17 -11.57
CA GLY A 72 12.44 3.81 -11.41
C GLY A 72 12.98 3.12 -10.15
N GLU A 73 14.20 3.43 -9.73
CA GLU A 73 14.77 2.93 -8.47
C GLU A 73 14.02 3.49 -7.25
N HIS A 74 13.82 4.82 -7.20
CA HIS A 74 13.04 5.44 -6.13
C HIS A 74 11.61 4.92 -6.09
N LEU A 75 10.97 4.80 -7.26
CA LEU A 75 9.62 4.27 -7.37
C LEU A 75 9.54 2.85 -6.82
N ARG A 76 10.40 1.93 -7.30
CA ARG A 76 10.42 0.52 -6.85
C ARG A 76 10.69 0.39 -5.35
N LYS A 77 11.62 1.17 -4.81
CA LYS A 77 11.93 1.15 -3.37
C LYS A 77 10.76 1.68 -2.56
N GLY A 78 10.11 2.75 -3.01
CA GLY A 78 8.91 3.29 -2.39
C GLY A 78 7.74 2.30 -2.40
N GLU A 79 7.44 1.71 -3.56
CA GLU A 79 6.42 0.66 -3.71
C GLU A 79 6.72 -0.55 -2.81
N GLY A 80 7.98 -0.96 -2.71
CA GLY A 80 8.42 -2.05 -1.84
C GLY A 80 8.14 -1.77 -0.36
N GLU A 81 8.40 -0.55 0.12
CA GLU A 81 8.14 -0.18 1.51
C GLU A 81 6.63 -0.07 1.78
N LEU A 82 5.85 0.51 0.86
CA LEU A 82 4.38 0.50 0.94
C LEU A 82 3.84 -0.94 1.01
N MET A 83 4.34 -1.83 0.15
CA MET A 83 3.92 -3.24 0.12
C MET A 83 4.29 -3.98 1.39
N LYS A 84 5.47 -3.74 1.96
CA LYS A 84 5.91 -4.30 3.24
C LYS A 84 4.95 -3.91 4.37
N ASN A 85 4.54 -2.64 4.40
CA ASN A 85 3.62 -2.12 5.41
C ASN A 85 2.18 -2.62 5.20
N LEU A 86 1.76 -2.78 3.94
CA LEU A 86 0.41 -3.23 3.58
C LEU A 86 0.24 -4.77 3.66
N TYR A 87 1.32 -5.53 3.49
CA TYR A 87 1.29 -6.99 3.39
C TYR A 87 0.57 -7.70 4.55
N PRO A 88 0.76 -7.34 5.84
CA PRO A 88 0.02 -7.95 6.93
C PRO A 88 -1.51 -7.85 6.75
N PHE A 89 -2.01 -6.70 6.30
CA PHE A 89 -3.43 -6.47 6.07
C PHE A 89 -3.97 -7.23 4.86
N LEU A 90 -3.18 -7.34 3.79
CA LEU A 90 -3.53 -8.17 2.63
C LEU A 90 -3.62 -9.65 3.01
N LYS A 91 -2.69 -10.13 3.86
CA LYS A 91 -2.68 -11.52 4.32
C LYS A 91 -3.94 -11.90 5.10
N LEU A 92 -4.52 -10.97 5.86
CA LEU A 92 -5.80 -11.18 6.56
C LEU A 92 -6.97 -11.47 5.60
N ARG A 93 -6.86 -11.06 4.33
CA ARG A 93 -7.87 -11.32 3.29
C ARG A 93 -7.60 -12.61 2.50
N CYS A 94 -6.42 -13.21 2.62
CA CYS A 94 -5.98 -14.33 1.78
C CYS A 94 -6.13 -15.71 2.43
N CYS A 95 -6.93 -15.88 3.48
CA CYS A 95 -7.33 -17.23 3.90
C CYS A 95 -8.28 -17.85 2.85
N ARG A 96 -7.71 -18.35 1.76
CA ARG A 96 -8.36 -19.17 0.75
C ARG A 96 -7.79 -20.59 0.84
N GLU A 97 -8.68 -21.58 0.77
CA GLU A 97 -8.29 -22.99 0.72
C GLU A 97 -7.33 -23.22 -0.47
N GLY A 98 -6.16 -23.80 -0.19
CA GLY A 98 -5.12 -24.09 -1.19
C GLY A 98 -4.07 -22.99 -1.43
N ASP A 99 -4.08 -21.88 -0.70
CA ASP A 99 -3.04 -20.84 -0.81
C ASP A 99 -1.71 -21.30 -0.15
N PRO A 100 -0.59 -21.45 -0.89
CA PRO A 100 0.69 -21.89 -0.35
C PRO A 100 1.33 -20.88 0.62
N PHE A 101 0.87 -19.62 0.65
CA PHE A 101 1.35 -18.57 1.55
C PHE A 101 0.45 -18.38 2.78
N CYS A 102 -0.67 -19.11 2.85
CA CYS A 102 -1.60 -19.08 3.97
C CYS A 102 -1.12 -20.02 5.08
N GLY A 103 -0.62 -19.45 6.18
CA GLY A 103 -0.19 -20.18 7.37
C GLY A 103 -1.33 -20.60 8.31
N CYS A 104 -2.59 -20.58 7.85
CA CYS A 104 -3.74 -21.05 8.61
C CYS A 104 -3.74 -22.58 8.66
N GLY A 105 -2.80 -23.15 9.41
CA GLY A 105 -2.86 -24.53 9.84
C GLY A 105 -3.95 -24.71 10.89
N THR A 106 -5.22 -24.78 10.47
CA THR A 106 -6.23 -25.41 11.30
C THR A 106 -5.96 -26.90 11.27
N LYS A 107 -5.29 -27.42 12.30
CA LYS A 107 -5.53 -28.80 12.71
C LYS A 107 -6.98 -28.90 13.17
N VAL A 108 -7.89 -29.24 12.26
CA VAL A 108 -9.18 -29.82 12.63
C VAL A 108 -9.00 -31.32 12.63
N LYS A 109 -8.86 -31.85 13.86
CA LYS A 109 -8.94 -33.25 14.30
C LYS A 109 -8.14 -34.29 13.53
#